data_AF-A0A9X0WM09-F1
#
_entry.id   AF-A0A9X0WM09-F1
#
_cell.length_a   1.000
_cell.length_b   1.000
_cell.length_c   1.000
_cell.angle_alpha   90.00
_cell.angle_beta   90.00
_cell.angle_gamma   90.00
#
_symmetry.space_group_name_H-M   'P 1'
#
loop_
_entity.id
_entity.type
_entity.pdbx_description
1 polymer ?
#
loop_
_entity_poly.entity_id
_entity_poly.type
_entity_poly.pdbx_seq_one_letter_code
_entity_poly.pdbx_strand_id
1 'polypeptide(L)' 'MEIEFDPAKAAANPANHDGVTFDEARDVLLDPFALTREDVDANGEQRFVTLGMGGQGRVLVAV' A
#
# COMPACT_ATOMS: atom_id res chain seq x y z
N MET A 1 -1.21 8.66 -12.81
CA MET A 1 -2.14 8.09 -11.82
C MET A 1 -2.10 9.01 -10.62
N GLU A 2 -3.24 9.47 -10.15
CA GLU A 2 -3.34 10.22 -8.89
C GLU A 2 -3.57 9.20 -7.77
N ILE A 3 -2.78 9.29 -6.70
CA ILE A 3 -2.84 8.38 -5.55
C ILE A 3 -3.12 9.23 -4.33
N GLU A 4 -4.24 8.96 -3.68
CA GLU A 4 -4.71 9.69 -2.51
C GLU A 4 -4.76 8.76 -1.30
N PHE A 5 -4.59 9.35 -0.12
CA PHE A 5 -4.69 8.63 1.15
C PHE A 5 -5.16 9.56 2.26
N ASP A 6 -5.84 8.98 3.24
CA ASP A 6 -6.21 9.70 4.45
C ASP A 6 -4.95 10.19 5.19
N PRO A 7 -4.86 11.49 5.52
CA PRO A 7 -3.66 12.06 6.12
C PRO A 7 -3.38 11.53 7.54
N ALA A 8 -4.40 11.13 8.29
CA ALA A 8 -4.21 10.54 9.62
C ALA A 8 -3.66 9.11 9.52
N LYS A 9 -4.14 8.30 8.58
CA LYS A 9 -3.59 6.97 8.29
C LYS A 9 -2.13 7.08 7.80
N ALA A 10 -1.86 8.04 6.91
CA ALA A 10 -0.51 8.29 6.40
C ALA A 10 0.48 8.68 7.51
N ALA A 11 0.06 9.52 8.46
CA ALA A 11 0.88 9.92 9.60
C ALA A 11 1.15 8.78 10.59
N ALA A 12 0.19 7.87 10.77
CA ALA A 12 0.32 6.73 11.69
C ALA A 12 1.12 5.56 11.11
N ASN A 13 1.17 5.41 9.78
CA ASN A 13 1.73 4.23 9.12
C ASN A 13 3.19 3.93 9.50
N PRO A 14 4.12 4.91 9.55
CA PRO A 14 5.52 4.63 9.88
C PRO A 14 5.70 4.06 11.28
N ALA A 15 4.87 4.49 12.25
CA ALA A 15 4.92 3.98 13.62
C ALA A 15 4.37 2.54 13.72
N ASN A 16 3.37 2.20 12.90
CA ASN A 16 2.73 0.89 12.90
C ASN A 16 3.46 -0.15 12.03
N HIS A 17 4.29 0.29 11.08
CA HIS A 17 4.84 -0.55 10.01
C HIS A 17 6.32 -0.29 9.76
N ASP A 18 7.19 -0.43 10.77
CA ASP A 18 8.66 -0.40 10.65
C ASP A 18 9.20 0.75 9.77
N GLY A 19 8.65 1.95 9.97
CA GLY A 19 9.04 3.17 9.27
C GLY A 19 8.51 3.32 7.85
N VAL A 20 7.65 2.43 7.34
CA VAL A 20 7.06 2.53 6.00
C VAL A 20 6.13 3.74 5.92
N THR A 21 6.41 4.67 5.01
CA THR A 21 5.54 5.81 4.70
C THR A 21 4.63 5.48 3.52
N PHE A 22 3.51 6.19 3.37
CA PHE A 22 2.68 6.06 2.18
C PHE A 22 3.33 6.63 0.91
N ASP A 23 4.24 7.61 1.06
CA ASP A 23 5.02 8.10 -0.06
C ASP A 23 5.98 7.03 -0.62
N GLU A 24 6.53 6.16 0.23
CA GLU A 24 7.28 4.97 -0.20
C GLU A 24 6.35 3.88 -0.74
N ALA A 25 5.26 3.59 -0.03
CA ALA A 25 4.39 2.47 -0.34
C ALA A 25 3.60 2.67 -1.64
N ARG A 26 3.38 3.91 -2.09
CA ARG A 26 2.67 4.18 -3.34
C ARG A 26 3.35 3.55 -4.57
N ASP A 27 4.68 3.40 -4.52
CA ASP A 27 5.45 2.86 -5.63
C ASP A 27 5.13 1.38 -5.88
N VAL A 28 4.58 0.67 -4.89
CA VAL A 28 4.03 -0.69 -5.04
C VAL A 28 2.95 -0.73 -6.11
N LEU A 29 2.14 0.34 -6.25
CA LEU A 29 1.08 0.44 -7.26
C LEU A 29 1.62 0.70 -8.67
N LEU A 30 2.90 1.05 -8.78
CA LEU A 30 3.59 1.35 -10.03
C LEU A 30 4.62 0.27 -10.41
N ASP A 31 4.83 -0.73 -9.54
CA ASP A 31 5.73 -1.84 -9.82
C ASP A 31 5.18 -2.71 -10.98
N PRO A 32 5.91 -2.86 -12.09
CA PRO A 32 5.48 -3.67 -13.23
C PRO A 32 5.32 -5.16 -12.90
N PHE A 33 5.86 -5.62 -11.77
CA PHE A 33 5.75 -7.00 -11.29
C PHE A 33 4.80 -7.15 -10.10
N ALA A 34 4.02 -6.11 -9.77
CA ALA A 34 3.07 -6.15 -8.67
C ALA A 34 2.01 -7.26 -8.86
N LEU A 35 1.68 -7.93 -7.77
CA LEU A 35 0.58 -8.89 -7.70
C LEU A 35 -0.57 -8.27 -6.91
N THR A 36 -1.65 -7.95 -7.62
CA THR A 36 -2.89 -7.45 -7.01
C THR A 36 -3.94 -8.53 -6.98
N ARG A 37 -4.61 -8.70 -5.83
CA ARG A 37 -5.80 -9.53 -5.69
C ARG A 37 -6.89 -8.80 -4.94
N GLU A 38 -8.13 -9.21 -5.15
CA GLU A 38 -9.23 -8.80 -4.29
C GLU A 38 -9.03 -9.34 -2.87
N ASP A 39 -9.39 -8.52 -1.88
CA ASP A 39 -9.45 -8.90 -0.48
C ASP A 39 -10.85 -9.45 -0.15
N VAL A 40 -11.01 -10.76 -0.25
CA VAL A 40 -12.30 -11.45 -0.05
C VAL A 40 -12.82 -11.37 1.39
N ASP A 41 -11.96 -11.00 2.34
CA ASP A 41 -12.32 -10.85 3.75
C ASP A 41 -12.79 -9.41 4.07
N ALA A 42 -12.75 -8.50 3.08
CA ALA A 42 -13.23 -7.14 3.24
C ALA A 42 -14.76 -7.11 3.47
N ASN A 43 -15.19 -6.35 4.47
CA ASN A 43 -16.61 -6.18 4.80
C ASN A 43 -17.13 -4.83 4.31
N GLY A 44 -18.27 -4.84 3.62
CA GLY A 44 -19.02 -3.64 3.24
C GLY A 44 -18.60 -2.98 1.93
N GLU A 45 -17.31 -3.01 1.58
CA GLU A 45 -16.80 -2.49 0.31
C GLU A 45 -15.74 -3.40 -0.30
N GLN A 46 -15.61 -3.33 -1.62
CA GLN A 46 -14.58 -4.07 -2.34
C GLN A 46 -13.21 -3.45 -2.04
N ARG A 47 -12.25 -4.28 -1.67
CA ARG A 47 -10.87 -3.87 -1.41
C ARG A 47 -9.90 -4.76 -2.17
N PHE A 48 -8.70 -4.24 -2.39
CA PHE A 48 -7.64 -4.94 -3.09
C PHE A 48 -6.36 -4.90 -2.24
N VAL A 49 -5.62 -6.00 -2.30
CA VAL A 49 -4.30 -6.13 -1.69
C VAL A 49 -3.28 -6.23 -2.82
N THR A 50 -2.26 -5.37 -2.78
CA THR A 50 -1.16 -5.40 -3.76
C THR A 50 0.15 -5.73 -3.06
N LEU A 51 0.86 -6.75 -3.55
CA LEU A 51 2.23 -7.09 -3.18
C LEU A 51 3.18 -6.59 -4.28
N GLY A 52 4.19 -5.81 -3.92
CA GLY A 52 5.17 -5.30 -4.89
C GLY A 52 6.35 -4.61 -4.24
N MET A 53 7.22 -4.03 -5.06
CA MET A 53 8.40 -3.29 -4.63
C MET A 53 8.03 -1.85 -4.25
N GLY A 54 8.35 -1.43 -3.03
CA GLY A 54 8.26 -0.03 -2.59
C GLY A 54 9.45 0.81 -3.03
N GLY A 55 9.35 2.13 -2.88
CA GLY A 55 10.36 3.08 -3.35
C GLY A 55 11.75 2.93 -2.71
N GLN A 56 11.85 2.26 -1.56
CA GLN A 56 13.13 1.96 -0.89
C GLN A 56 13.66 0.54 -1.18
N GLY A 57 13.13 -0.15 -2.19
CA GLY A 57 13.60 -1.49 -2.57
C GLY A 57 13.20 -2.60 -1.60
N ARG A 58 12.15 -2.37 -0.80
CA ARG A 58 11.54 -3.38 0.07
C ARG A 58 10.30 -3.97 -0.60
N VAL A 59 10.07 -5.27 -0.41
CA VAL A 59 8.78 -5.88 -0.77
C VAL A 59 7.74 -5.47 0.26
N LEU A 60 6.67 -4.84 -0.18
CA LEU A 60 5.61 -4.27 0.65
C LEU A 60 4.24 -4.80 0.21
N VAL A 61 3.28 -4.74 1.14
CA VAL A 61 1.86 -5.00 0.89
C VAL A 61 1.08 -3.70 1.09
N ALA A 62 0.27 -3.30 0.11
CA ALA A 62 -0.58 -2.11 0.14
C ALA A 62 -2.08 -2.48 0.17
N VAL A 63 -2.86 -1.80 1.03
CA VAL A 63 -4.29 -2.05 1.37
C VAL A 63 -5.06 -0.82 1.84
#